data_AF-A0A349BB02-F1
#
_entry.id   AF-A0A349BB02-F1
#
_cell.length_a   1.000
_cell.length_b   1.000
_cell.length_c   1.000
_cell.angle_alpha   90.00
_cell.angle_beta   90.00
_cell.angle_gamma   90.00
#
_symmetry.space_group_name_H-M   'P 1'
#
loop_
_entity.id
_entity.type
_entity.pdbx_description
1 polymer ?
#
loop_
_entity_poly.entity_id
_entity_poly.type
_entity_poly.pdbx_seq_one_letter_code
_entity_poly.pdbx_strand_id
1 'polypeptide(L)'
;MRALTTTDVARRPAPGTTAPTSVRFSPDGRAVTYLLAEPGSLHQSLHVVDVGRGTTIRLPTPGAAVDEATVGIEERLRRERARELAVGVTRYQWADGADRVLVPMVDGL
;
A
#
# COMPACT_ATOMS: atom_id res chain seq x y z
N MET A 1 -22.67 -4.75 -19.52
CA MET A 1 -22.17 -3.85 -18.46
C MET A 1 -23.16 -3.92 -17.29
N ARG A 2 -22.72 -4.16 -16.06
CA ARG A 2 -23.61 -4.24 -14.87
C ARG A 2 -23.95 -2.83 -14.37
N ALA A 3 -25.20 -2.59 -13.96
CA ALA A 3 -25.59 -1.33 -13.34
C ALA A 3 -24.97 -1.14 -11.94
N LEU A 4 -24.64 0.11 -11.59
CA LEU A 4 -24.16 0.48 -10.25
C LEU A 4 -25.32 0.51 -9.25
N THR A 5 -25.09 -0.02 -8.06
CA THR A 5 -26.04 -0.01 -6.94
C THR A 5 -25.67 1.05 -5.89
N THR A 6 -26.59 1.42 -5.00
CA THR A 6 -26.29 2.33 -3.88
C THR A 6 -25.17 1.81 -2.98
N THR A 7 -25.09 0.49 -2.81
CA THR A 7 -23.99 -0.18 -2.08
C THR A 7 -22.64 -0.01 -2.80
N ASP A 8 -22.64 -0.03 -4.13
CA ASP A 8 -21.42 0.20 -4.93
C ASP A 8 -20.89 1.62 -4.76
N VAL A 9 -21.79 2.61 -4.60
CA VAL A 9 -21.42 4.02 -4.36
C VAL A 9 -20.81 4.23 -2.96
N ALA A 10 -21.32 3.51 -1.96
CA ALA A 10 -20.85 3.62 -0.58
C ALA A 10 -19.51 2.89 -0.32
N ARG A 11 -19.16 1.90 -1.15
CA ARG A 11 -17.96 1.09 -0.97
C ARG A 11 -16.68 1.88 -1.22
N ARG A 12 -15.64 1.60 -0.42
CA ARG A 12 -14.27 2.11 -0.63
C ARG A 12 -13.26 0.96 -0.76
N PRO A 13 -12.31 1.03 -1.72
CA PRO A 13 -12.31 1.95 -2.86
C PRO A 13 -13.54 1.74 -3.76
N ALA A 14 -13.90 2.76 -4.55
CA ALA A 14 -15.04 2.63 -5.45
C ALA A 14 -14.74 1.58 -6.53
N PRO A 15 -15.75 0.89 -7.08
CA PRO A 15 -15.54 -0.08 -8.14
C PRO A 15 -14.78 0.51 -9.33
N GLY A 16 -13.69 -0.15 -9.73
CA GLY A 16 -12.85 0.31 -10.85
C GLY A 16 -11.86 1.42 -10.52
N THR A 17 -11.75 1.87 -9.27
CA THR A 17 -10.81 2.94 -8.87
C THR A 17 -9.57 2.43 -8.14
N THR A 18 -9.39 1.10 -8.03
CA THR A 18 -8.17 0.52 -7.47
C THR A 18 -7.04 0.66 -8.48
N ALA A 19 -5.99 1.40 -8.12
CA ALA A 19 -4.81 1.60 -8.94
C ALA A 19 -3.53 1.56 -8.07
N PRO A 20 -2.37 1.25 -8.65
CA PRO A 20 -1.09 1.35 -7.96
C PRO A 20 -0.86 2.77 -7.42
N THR A 21 -0.37 2.86 -6.18
CA THR A 21 0.03 4.11 -5.55
C THR A 21 1.49 4.05 -5.10
N SER A 22 2.05 5.20 -4.73
CA SER A 22 3.44 5.30 -4.24
C SER A 22 4.46 4.61 -5.17
N VAL A 23 4.32 4.80 -6.48
CA VAL A 23 5.21 4.17 -7.47
C VAL A 23 6.62 4.76 -7.35
N ARG A 24 7.65 3.89 -7.24
CA ARG A 24 9.06 4.31 -7.14
C ARG A 24 9.97 3.35 -7.91
N PHE A 25 11.05 3.89 -8.48
CA PHE A 25 12.15 3.08 -9.04
C PHE A 25 13.13 2.69 -7.93
N SER A 26 13.75 1.51 -8.05
CA SER A 26 14.92 1.14 -7.25
C SER A 26 16.09 2.09 -7.54
N PRO A 27 17.05 2.24 -6.60
CA PRO A 27 18.23 3.08 -6.80
C PRO A 27 19.04 2.72 -8.06
N ASP A 28 19.09 1.43 -8.40
CA ASP A 28 19.77 0.90 -9.58
C ASP A 28 18.91 0.91 -10.86
N GLY A 29 17.63 1.31 -10.76
CA GLY A 29 16.68 1.37 -11.88
C GLY A 29 16.18 0.03 -12.40
N ARG A 30 16.57 -1.11 -11.80
CA ARG A 30 16.20 -2.44 -12.30
C ARG A 30 14.82 -2.92 -11.83
N ALA A 31 14.23 -2.24 -10.86
CA ALA A 31 12.94 -2.59 -10.32
C ALA A 31 12.01 -1.38 -10.16
N VAL A 32 10.71 -1.62 -10.25
CA VAL A 32 9.66 -0.65 -9.89
C VAL A 32 8.86 -1.23 -8.74
N THR A 33 8.72 -0.47 -7.65
CA THR A 33 7.87 -0.81 -6.52
C THR A 33 6.62 0.05 -6.48
N TYR A 34 5.54 -0.50 -5.93
CA TYR A 34 4.28 0.22 -5.73
C TYR A 34 3.42 -0.46 -4.66
N LEU A 35 2.48 0.28 -4.11
CA LEU A 35 1.44 -0.23 -3.24
C LEU A 35 0.19 -0.53 -4.05
N LEU A 36 -0.45 -1.67 -3.80
CA LEU A 36 -1.70 -2.04 -4.44
C LEU A 36 -2.63 -2.69 -3.43
N ALA A 37 -3.87 -2.21 -3.39
CA ALA A 37 -4.93 -2.84 -2.62
C ALA A 37 -5.58 -3.98 -3.41
N GLU A 38 -6.02 -5.02 -2.72
CA GLU A 38 -6.86 -6.05 -3.34
C GLU A 38 -8.21 -5.45 -3.78
N PRO A 39 -8.82 -5.94 -4.87
CA PRO A 39 -10.10 -5.42 -5.35
C PRO A 39 -11.17 -5.42 -4.25
N GLY A 40 -11.71 -4.24 -3.94
CA GLY A 40 -12.73 -4.07 -2.91
C GLY A 40 -12.21 -4.12 -1.46
N SER A 41 -10.90 -4.12 -1.26
CA SER A 41 -10.24 -4.03 0.05
C SER A 41 -9.50 -2.71 0.18
N LEU A 42 -9.35 -2.23 1.43
CA LEU A 42 -8.45 -1.13 1.78
C LEU A 42 -7.04 -1.63 2.13
N HIS A 43 -6.85 -2.95 2.19
CA HIS A 43 -5.58 -3.58 2.56
C HIS A 43 -4.59 -3.53 1.40
N GLN A 44 -3.57 -2.68 1.55
CA GLN A 44 -2.49 -2.52 0.59
C GLN A 44 -1.32 -3.46 0.91
N SER A 45 -0.74 -4.02 -0.15
CA SER A 45 0.51 -4.77 -0.10
C SER A 45 1.57 -4.08 -0.96
N LEU A 46 2.85 -4.33 -0.64
CA LEU A 46 3.97 -3.89 -1.46
C LEU A 46 4.23 -4.88 -2.59
N HIS A 47 4.31 -4.38 -3.81
CA HIS A 47 4.64 -5.15 -5.00
C HIS A 47 5.94 -4.63 -5.61
N VAL A 48 6.66 -5.52 -6.30
CA VAL A 48 7.84 -5.18 -7.09
C VAL A 48 7.74 -5.81 -8.48
N VAL A 49 8.13 -5.03 -9.48
CA VAL A 49 8.27 -5.44 -10.87
C VAL A 49 9.75 -5.43 -11.21
N ASP A 50 10.25 -6.54 -11.73
CA ASP A 50 11.55 -6.59 -12.40
C ASP A 50 11.38 -5.97 -13.80
N VAL A 51 12.10 -4.87 -14.07
CA VAL A 51 11.96 -4.10 -15.32
C VAL A 51 12.48 -4.90 -16.53
N GLY A 52 13.53 -5.71 -16.34
CA GLY A 52 14.12 -6.50 -17.42
C GLY A 52 13.27 -7.71 -17.81
N ARG A 53 12.56 -8.30 -16.84
CA ARG A 53 11.73 -9.51 -17.05
C ARG A 53 10.25 -9.21 -17.21
N GLY A 54 9.77 -8.06 -16.76
CA GLY A 54 8.34 -7.73 -16.68
C GLY A 54 7.56 -8.54 -15.64
N THR A 55 8.24 -9.29 -14.77
CA THR A 55 7.60 -10.13 -13.76
C THR A 55 7.26 -9.34 -12.51
N THR A 56 6.05 -9.54 -11.97
CA THR A 56 5.60 -8.91 -10.72
C THR A 56 5.56 -9.93 -9.59
N ILE A 57 6.08 -9.57 -8.42
CA ILE A 57 5.90 -10.34 -7.18
C ILE A 57 5.38 -9.44 -6.06
N ARG A 58 4.59 -10.01 -5.14
CA ARG A 58 4.22 -9.36 -3.88
C ARG A 58 5.34 -9.59 -2.87
N LEU A 59 5.86 -8.51 -2.29
CA LEU A 59 6.89 -8.62 -1.25
C LEU A 59 6.24 -9.03 0.08
N PRO A 60 6.82 -10.02 0.80
CA PRO A 60 6.38 -10.34 2.14
C PRO A 60 6.77 -9.17 3.06
N THR A 61 5.78 -8.51 3.64
CA THR A 61 6.03 -7.50 4.69
C THR A 61 5.84 -8.13 6.06
N PRO A 62 6.84 -8.03 6.96
CA PRO A 62 6.62 -8.29 8.38
C PRO A 62 5.56 -7.31 8.88
N GLY A 63 4.66 -7.77 9.75
CA GLY A 63 3.60 -6.93 10.30
C GLY A 63 2.25 -7.56 10.06
N ALA A 64 1.69 -8.11 11.14
CA ALA A 64 0.28 -8.41 11.22
C ALA A 64 -0.52 -7.20 10.72
N ALA A 65 -1.63 -7.46 10.03
CA ALA A 65 -2.57 -6.43 9.61
C ALA A 65 -2.75 -5.41 10.73
N VAL A 66 -2.53 -4.14 10.42
CA VAL A 66 -2.68 -3.04 11.38
C VAL A 66 -4.12 -3.09 11.92
N ASP A 67 -4.29 -3.59 13.13
CA ASP A 67 -5.57 -3.54 13.82
C ASP A 67 -5.76 -2.11 14.32
N GLU A 68 -6.86 -1.46 13.95
CA GLU A 68 -7.16 -0.08 14.36
C GLU A 68 -7.18 0.06 15.90
N ALA A 69 -7.44 -1.03 16.62
CA ALA A 69 -7.41 -1.08 18.08
C ALA A 69 -6.01 -0.92 18.69
N THR A 70 -4.94 -1.19 17.93
CA THR A 70 -3.55 -1.19 18.42
C THR A 70 -2.76 0.06 17.98
N VAL A 71 -3.36 0.93 17.16
CA VAL A 71 -2.71 2.13 16.64
C VAL A 71 -2.68 3.22 17.72
N GLY A 72 -1.49 3.77 18.01
CA GLY A 72 -1.33 4.89 18.93
C GLY A 72 -2.11 6.14 18.51
N ILE A 73 -2.48 6.98 19.48
CA ILE A 73 -3.30 8.19 19.24
C ILE A 73 -2.67 9.12 18.19
N GLU A 74 -1.34 9.26 18.19
CA GLU A 74 -0.62 10.11 17.24
C GLU A 74 -0.77 9.63 15.78
N GLU A 75 -0.64 8.32 15.54
CA GLU A 75 -0.78 7.73 14.21
C GLU A 75 -2.24 7.80 13.73
N ARG A 76 -3.22 7.64 14.63
CA ARG A 76 -4.64 7.87 14.30
C ARG A 76 -4.90 9.32 13.87
N LEU A 77 -4.42 10.30 14.64
CA LEU A 77 -4.55 11.73 14.31
C LEU A 77 -3.80 12.10 13.01
N ARG A 78 -2.70 11.42 12.69
CA ARG A 78 -1.99 11.59 11.42
C ARG A 78 -2.85 11.08 10.26
N ARG A 79 -3.42 9.87 10.36
CA ARG A 79 -4.27 9.27 9.32
C ARG A 79 -5.52 10.08 9.05
N GLU A 80 -6.19 10.56 10.10
CA GLU A 80 -7.37 11.42 9.97
C GLU A 80 -7.04 12.71 9.19
N ARG A 81 -5.93 13.37 9.52
CA ARG A 81 -5.46 14.57 8.80
C ARG A 81 -5.08 14.26 7.35
N ALA A 82 -4.47 13.10 7.10
CA ALA A 82 -4.09 12.65 5.77
C ALA A 82 -5.26 12.11 4.93
N ARG A 83 -6.45 11.91 5.54
CA ARG A 83 -7.60 11.21 4.95
C ARG A 83 -7.21 9.80 4.46
N GLU A 84 -6.32 9.15 5.19
CA GLU A 84 -5.75 7.87 4.83
C GLU A 84 -6.65 6.74 5.29
N LEU A 85 -7.34 6.09 4.34
CA LEU A 85 -8.25 4.96 4.58
C LEU A 85 -7.56 3.61 4.41
N ALA A 86 -6.35 3.58 3.86
CA ALA A 86 -5.66 2.33 3.57
C ALA A 86 -5.13 1.67 4.84
N VAL A 87 -5.15 0.34 4.85
CA VAL A 87 -4.59 -0.50 5.91
C VAL A 87 -3.52 -1.45 5.34
N GLY A 88 -2.76 -2.12 6.19
CA GLY A 88 -1.59 -2.89 5.76
C GLY A 88 -0.39 -1.98 5.51
N VAL A 89 0.30 -2.15 4.37
CA VAL A 89 1.45 -1.31 4.00
C VAL A 89 0.96 0.00 3.40
N THR A 90 1.04 1.08 4.16
CA THR A 90 0.55 2.40 3.74
C THR A 90 1.64 3.32 3.18
N ARG A 91 2.89 3.12 3.62
CA ARG A 91 4.07 3.84 3.14
C ARG A 91 5.27 2.90 3.06
N TYR A 92 6.19 3.21 2.17
CA TYR A 92 7.52 2.62 2.14
C TYR A 92 8.53 3.62 1.55
N GLN A 93 9.82 3.31 1.68
CA GLN A 93 10.90 4.09 1.10
C GLN A 93 12.06 3.20 0.68
N TRP A 94 12.72 3.53 -0.43
CA TRP A 94 14.00 2.90 -0.78
C TRP A 94 15.09 3.38 0.15
N ALA A 95 15.98 2.48 0.57
CA ALA A 95 17.19 2.85 1.27
C ALA A 95 18.15 3.53 0.29
N ASP A 96 18.79 4.62 0.73
CA ASP A 96 19.79 5.29 -0.09
C ASP A 96 21.01 4.37 -0.27
N GLY A 97 21.42 4.17 -1.53
CA GLY A 97 22.61 3.39 -1.88
C GLY A 97 22.51 1.88 -1.67
N ALA A 98 21.32 1.33 -1.41
CA ALA A 98 21.12 -0.11 -1.25
C ALA A 98 19.81 -0.59 -1.88
N ASP A 99 19.81 -1.81 -2.41
CA ASP A 99 18.62 -2.47 -2.97
C ASP A 99 17.72 -3.04 -1.87
N ARG A 100 17.27 -2.17 -0.96
CA ARG A 100 16.43 -2.50 0.19
C ARG A 100 15.29 -1.49 0.32
N VAL A 101 14.15 -1.97 0.81
CA VAL A 101 12.98 -1.14 1.09
C VAL A 101 12.71 -1.12 2.58
N LEU A 102 12.49 0.07 3.12
CA LEU A 102 12.03 0.34 4.47
C LEU A 102 10.51 0.44 4.48
N VAL A 103 9.89 -0.32 5.39
CA VAL A 103 8.44 -0.31 5.62
C VAL A 103 8.22 0.01 7.10
N PRO A 104 7.42 1.05 7.45
CA PRO A 104 7.11 1.35 8.84
C PRO A 104 6.36 0.19 9.51
N MET A 105 6.81 -0.21 10.70
CA MET A 105 6.10 -1.18 11.53
C MET A 105 5.12 -0.48 12.49
N VAL A 106 4.19 -1.27 13.05
CA VAL A 106 3.07 -0.79 13.87
C VAL A 106 3.54 -0.10 15.16
N ASP A 107 4.72 -0.48 15.65
CA ASP A 107 5.42 0.03 16.82
C ASP A 107 6.32 1.25 16.53
N GLY A 108 6.36 1.74 15.28
CA GLY A 108 7.14 2.92 14.91
C GLY A 108 8.66 2.70 14.88
N LEU A 109 9.11 1.44 14.90
CA LEU A 109 10.52 1.03 14.74
C LEU A 109 10.79 0.46 13.35
#